data_AF-A0A7K6AG89-F1
#
_entry.id   AF-A0A7K6AG89-F1
#
_cell.length_a   1.000
_cell.length_b   1.000
_cell.length_c   1.000
_cell.angle_alpha   90.00
_cell.angle_beta   90.00
_cell.angle_gamma   90.00
#
_symmetry.space_group_name_H-M   'P 1'
#
loop_
_entity.id
_entity.type
_entity.pdbx_description
1 polymer ?
#
loop_
_entity_poly.entity_id
_entity_poly.type
_entity_poly.pdbx_seq_one_letter_code
_entity_poly.pdbx_strand_id
1 'polypeptide(L)' 'MVELHSFVPASSTAQKLANWGHLNRKVLSKLNLRVPDELIRELVQSRPGTAEQVLLLLRDRIEERRGRSRGTGGAGQ' A
#
# COMPACT_ATOMS: atom_id res chain seq x y z
N MET A 1 7.50 -4.27 -11.01
CA MET A 1 6.84 -5.55 -10.69
C MET A 1 6.93 -5.77 -9.17
N VAL A 2 5.88 -6.29 -8.53
CA VAL A 2 5.91 -6.67 -7.11
C VAL A 2 6.39 -8.11 -7.05
N GLU A 3 7.49 -8.39 -6.35
CA GLU A 3 8.04 -9.74 -6.25
C GLU A 3 7.39 -10.50 -5.09
N LEU A 4 6.41 -11.34 -5.42
CA LEU A 4 5.60 -12.07 -4.44
C LEU A 4 6.39 -13.11 -3.63
N HIS A 5 7.54 -13.58 -4.13
CA HIS A 5 8.39 -14.53 -3.39
C HIS A 5 8.95 -13.97 -2.08
N SER A 6 8.92 -12.64 -1.90
CA SER A 6 9.35 -11.96 -0.66
C SER A 6 8.28 -11.97 0.44
N PHE A 7 7.07 -12.45 0.16
CA PHE A 7 5.95 -12.47 1.09
C PHE A 7 5.59 -13.91 1.44
N VAL A 8 6.30 -14.48 2.41
CA VAL A 8 5.96 -15.81 2.93
C VAL A 8 4.63 -15.71 3.69
N PRO A 9 3.60 -16.52 3.36
CA PRO A 9 2.37 -16.57 4.13
C PRO A 9 2.71 -17.04 5.55
N ALA A 10 2.41 -16.21 6.54
CA ALA A 10 2.80 -16.45 7.92
C ALA A 10 1.64 -16.20 8.87
N SER A 11 1.43 -17.13 9.80
CA SER A 11 0.50 -16.97 10.92
C SER A 11 1.10 -16.10 12.04
N SER A 12 2.44 -16.01 12.11
CA SER A 12 3.15 -15.25 13.14
C SER A 12 3.01 -13.73 12.97
N THR A 13 2.59 -13.06 14.04
CA THR A 13 2.53 -11.60 14.17
C THR A 13 3.85 -10.92 13.78
N ALA A 14 4.98 -11.45 14.23
CA ALA A 14 6.30 -10.87 13.93
C ALA A 14 6.62 -10.91 12.44
N GLN A 15 6.28 -12.02 11.77
CA GLN A 15 6.49 -12.17 10.34
C GLN A 15 5.53 -11.30 9.52
N LYS A 16 4.26 -11.17 9.96
CA LYS A 16 3.31 -10.25 9.35
C LYS A 16 3.80 -8.79 9.45
N LEU A 17 4.35 -8.37 10.59
CA LEU A 17 4.96 -7.03 10.75
C LEU A 17 6.12 -6.83 9.78
N ALA A 18 7.03 -7.79 9.68
CA ALA A 18 8.15 -7.73 8.74
C ALA A 18 7.66 -7.63 7.28
N ASN A 19 6.68 -8.44 6.90
CA ASN A 19 6.07 -8.43 5.57
C ASN A 19 5.44 -7.06 5.26
N TRP A 20 4.63 -6.50 6.16
CA TRP A 20 4.04 -5.17 6.00
C TRP A 20 5.09 -4.06 5.92
N GLY A 21 6.14 -4.12 6.74
CA GLY A 21 7.26 -3.19 6.67
C GLY A 21 8.03 -3.27 5.35
N HIS A 22 8.14 -4.46 4.76
CA HIS A 22 8.73 -4.65 3.43
C HIS A 22 7.82 -4.05 2.34
N LEU A 23 6.52 -4.33 2.39
CA LEU A 23 5.51 -3.79 1.46
C LEU A 23 5.51 -2.27 1.47
N ASN A 24 5.50 -1.66 2.67
CA ASN A 24 5.49 -0.22 2.86
C ASN A 24 6.71 0.45 2.19
N ARG A 25 7.91 -0.13 2.41
CA ARG A 25 9.16 0.43 1.88
C ARG A 25 9.37 0.19 0.38
N LYS A 26 8.93 -0.93 -0.18
CA LYS A 26 9.25 -1.31 -1.57
C LYS A 26 8.12 -1.06 -2.56
N VAL A 27 6.87 -1.09 -2.12
CA VAL A 27 5.69 -1.03 -2.98
C VAL A 27 4.91 0.25 -2.71
N LEU A 28 4.49 0.50 -1.47
CA LEU A 28 3.66 1.66 -1.15
C LEU A 28 4.42 2.97 -1.32
N SER A 29 5.71 2.99 -0.97
CA SER A 29 6.60 4.13 -1.23
C SER A 29 6.64 4.56 -2.70
N LYS A 30 6.55 3.61 -3.65
CA LYS A 30 6.52 3.90 -5.09
C LYS A 30 5.20 4.56 -5.49
N LEU A 31 4.12 4.35 -4.74
CA LEU A 31 2.83 4.99 -4.89
C LEU A 31 2.72 6.29 -4.08
N ASN A 32 3.84 6.78 -3.52
CA ASN A 32 3.87 7.94 -2.63
C ASN A 32 2.98 7.77 -1.39
N LEU A 33 2.71 6.52 -0.99
CA LEU A 33 1.94 6.16 0.19
C LEU A 33 2.91 5.68 1.28
N ARG A 34 2.78 6.23 2.48
CA ARG A 34 3.50 5.77 3.67
C ARG A 34 2.48 5.42 4.74
N VAL A 35 2.44 4.15 5.10
CA VAL A 35 1.58 3.63 6.17
C VAL A 35 2.35 3.76 7.50
N PRO A 36 1.79 4.39 8.55
CA PRO A 36 2.43 4.46 9.86
C PRO A 36 2.63 3.08 10.50
N ASP A 37 3.68 2.91 11.30
CA ASP A 37 3.95 1.65 12.01
C ASP A 37 2.81 1.25 12.96
N GLU A 38 2.11 2.23 13.55
CA GLU A 38 0.91 1.98 14.36
C GLU A 38 -0.20 1.33 13.54
N LEU A 39 -0.51 1.87 12.36
CA LEU A 39 -1.53 1.33 11.46
C LEU A 39 -1.14 -0.06 10.95
N ILE A 40 0.16 -0.32 10.75
CA ILE A 40 0.68 -1.66 10.44
C ILE A 40 0.46 -2.63 11.60
N ARG A 41 0.67 -2.21 12.85
CA ARG A 41 0.42 -3.07 14.02
C ARG A 41 -1.07 -3.43 14.14
N GLU A 42 -1.94 -2.45 13.94
CA GLU A 42 -3.39 -2.65 13.94
C GLU A 42 -3.85 -3.60 12.82
N LEU A 43 -3.27 -3.47 11.63
CA LEU A 43 -3.49 -4.40 10.51
C LEU A 43 -3.09 -5.83 10.88
N VAL A 44 -1.93 -6.00 11.50
CA VAL A 44 -1.43 -7.32 11.91
C VAL A 44 -2.32 -7.95 13.00
N GLN A 45 -2.90 -7.13 13.87
CA GLN A 45 -3.84 -7.54 14.91
C GLN A 45 -5.27 -7.76 14.39
N SER A 46 -5.53 -7.58 13.09
CA SER A 46 -6.86 -7.67 12.49
C SER A 46 -7.87 -6.73 13.16
N ARG A 47 -7.45 -5.52 13.57
CA ARG A 47 -8.36 -4.51 14.13
C ARG A 47 -9.43 -4.15 13.08
N PRO A 48 -10.74 -4.28 13.38
CA PRO A 48 -11.81 -3.97 12.43
C PRO A 48 -11.68 -2.55 11.85
N GLY A 49 -11.91 -2.38 10.54
CA GLY A 49 -11.85 -1.09 9.85
C GLY A 49 -10.46 -0.65 9.38
N THR A 50 -9.39 -1.24 9.93
CA THR A 50 -8.01 -0.85 9.62
C THR A 50 -7.62 -1.26 8.19
N ALA A 51 -8.02 -2.46 7.77
CA ALA A 51 -7.74 -2.97 6.44
C ALA A 51 -8.46 -2.13 5.38
N GLU A 52 -9.73 -1.82 5.64
CA GLU A 52 -10.58 -1.00 4.80
C GLU A 52 -9.99 0.41 4.63
N GLN A 53 -9.55 1.04 5.73
CA GLN A 53 -8.89 2.35 5.67
C GLN A 53 -7.65 2.33 4.76
N VAL A 54 -6.82 1.31 4.88
CA VAL A 54 -5.61 1.18 4.06
C VAL A 54 -5.95 0.92 2.59
N LEU A 55 -6.98 0.11 2.31
CA LEU A 55 -7.47 -0.15 0.96
C LEU A 55 -8.05 1.11 0.30
N LEU A 56 -8.80 1.92 1.05
CA LEU A 56 -9.32 3.20 0.56
C LEU A 56 -8.19 4.17 0.19
N LEU A 57 -7.21 4.35 1.09
CA LEU A 57 -6.03 5.18 0.81
C LEU A 57 -5.25 4.68 -0.40
N LEU A 58 -5.10 3.37 -0.54
CA LEU A 58 -4.40 2.76 -1.67
C LEU A 58 -5.14 3.02 -2.99
N ARG A 59 -6.46 2.86 -3.00
CA ARG A 59 -7.30 3.14 -4.18
C ARG A 59 -7.13 4.58 -4.63
N ASP A 60 -7.25 5.54 -3.71
CA ASP A 60 -7.17 6.96 -4.05
C ASP A 60 -5.79 7.32 -4.64
N ARG A 61 -4.70 6.71 -4.13
CA ARG A 61 -3.35 6.88 -4.71
C ARG A 61 -3.16 6.25 -6.07
N ILE A 62 -3.76 5.09 -6.32
CA ILE A 62 -3.72 4.43 -7.63
C ILE A 62 -4.48 5.27 -8.65
N GLU A 63 -5.67 5.77 -8.28
CA GLU A 63 -6.48 6.62 -9.16
C GLU A 63 -5.83 7.98 -9.41
N GLU A 64 -5.21 8.62 -8.41
CA GLU A 64 -4.40 9.83 -8.59
C GLU A 64 -3.29 9.61 -9.62
N ARG A 65 -2.57 8.49 -9.53
CA ARG A 65 -1.51 8.15 -10.47
C ARG A 65 -2.03 7.88 -11.89
N ARG A 66 -3.18 7.20 -12.01
CA ARG A 66 -3.86 6.94 -13.29
C ARG A 66 -4.40 8.22 -13.92
N GLY A 67 -4.98 9.12 -13.14
CA GLY A 67 -5.43 10.44 -13.58
C GLY A 67 -4.27 11.30 -14.08
N ARG A 68 -3.13 11.27 -13.39
CA ARG A 68 -1.90 11.98 -13.82
C ARG A 68 -1.36 11.48 -15.16
N SER A 69 -1.50 10.18 -15.47
CA SER A 69 -1.11 9.63 -16.77
C SER A 69 -2.07 9.99 -17.92
N ARG A 70 -3.27 10.50 -17.63
CA ARG A 70 -4.24 10.98 -18.64
C ARG A 70 -4.15 12.49 -18.92
N GLY A 71 -3.26 13.22 -18.23
CA GLY A 71 -3.21 14.69 -18.23
C GLY A 71 -2.27 15.36 -19.24
N THR A 72 -1.61 14.65 -20.15
CA THR A 72 -0.64 15.25 -21.11
C THR A 72 -0.89 14.82 -22.55
N GLY A 73 -2.11 15.05 -23.05
CA GLY A 73 -2.46 14.73 -24.45
C GLY A 73 -3.49 15.66 -25.11
N GLY A 74 -3.79 16.82 -24.54
CA GLY A 74 -4.81 17.71 -25.10
C GLY A 74 -4.65 19.15 -24.64
N ALA A 75 -3.66 19.83 -25.19
CA ALA A 75 -3.63 21.29 -25.25
C ALA A 75 -3.35 21.68 -26.70
N GLY A 76 -4.40 21.60 -27.52
CA GLY A 76 -4.51 22.33 -28.76
C GLY A 76 -5.75 23.21 -28.65
N GLN A 77 -5.54 24.50 -28.46
CA GLN A 77 -6.31 25.62 -29.03
C GLN A 77 -5.37 26.83 -29.08
#